data_AF-A0A521P1X9-F1
#
_entry.id   AF-A0A521P1X9-F1
#
_cell.length_a   1.000
_cell.length_b   1.000
_cell.length_c   1.000
_cell.angle_alpha   90.00
_cell.angle_beta   90.00
_cell.angle_gamma   90.00
#
_symmetry.space_group_name_H-M   'P 1'
#
loop_
_entity.id
_entity.type
_entity.pdbx_description
1 polymer ?
#
loop_
_entity_poly.entity_id
_entity_poly.type
_entity_poly.pdbx_seq_one_letter_code
_entity_poly.pdbx_strand_id
1 'polypeptide(L)'
;MRRTVWMMAVLLGAAGCASAPETDMSDLGFDMGRVSQAESARLAARFADKPLGSVQNPVRADMPAGQQAYLRRLRCSDGRAPGFGRIGSFGAGPYGSIIDGYSVSCGGSSPAQSEIYMDMYHAGHVEAAAVPGFTIVP
;
A
#
# COMPACT_ATOMS: atom_id res chain seq x y z
N MET A 1 48.61 6.61 63.07
CA MET A 1 47.76 5.40 63.20
C MET A 1 46.70 5.48 62.11
N ARG A 2 46.90 4.80 60.96
CA ARG A 2 46.23 3.53 60.55
C ARG A 2 44.69 3.63 60.59
N ARG A 3 44.01 3.84 59.46
CA ARG A 3 43.23 2.86 58.62
C ARG A 3 41.95 3.64 58.22
N THR A 4 41.29 3.57 57.07
CA THR A 4 41.02 2.50 56.10
C THR A 4 40.41 3.15 54.86
N VAL A 5 40.76 2.67 53.67
CA VAL A 5 40.08 2.95 52.39
C VAL A 5 38.76 2.19 52.36
N TRP A 6 37.67 2.82 51.87
CA TRP A 6 36.51 2.11 51.33
C TRP A 6 36.08 2.73 50.00
N MET A 7 36.17 1.90 48.96
CA MET A 7 35.56 2.05 47.64
C MET A 7 34.03 2.00 47.71
N MET A 8 33.42 2.47 46.61
CA MET A 8 32.05 2.20 46.09
C MET A 8 31.14 3.44 46.13
N ALA A 9 30.35 3.75 45.09
CA ALA A 9 30.24 3.22 43.74
C ALA A 9 29.59 4.32 42.88
N VAL A 10 30.04 4.45 41.64
CA VAL A 10 29.44 5.30 40.61
C VAL A 10 28.17 4.61 40.11
N LEU A 11 27.02 5.26 40.23
CA LEU A 11 25.78 4.88 39.53
C LEU A 11 25.43 5.99 38.55
N LEU A 12 25.80 5.79 37.28
CA LEU A 12 25.25 6.52 36.14
C LEU A 12 23.79 6.12 35.97
N GLY A 13 22.86 7.03 36.28
CA GLY A 13 21.46 6.91 35.89
C GLY A 13 21.25 7.51 34.50
N ALA A 14 21.31 6.67 33.45
CA ALA A 14 20.81 7.05 32.13
C ALA A 14 19.28 6.95 32.15
N ALA A 15 18.59 8.09 32.25
CA ALA A 15 17.15 8.17 32.02
C ALA A 15 16.88 7.98 30.52
N GLY A 16 16.66 6.73 30.11
CA GLY A 16 16.18 6.41 28.78
C GLY A 16 14.76 6.95 28.59
N CYS A 17 14.56 7.79 27.57
CA CYS A 17 13.23 8.13 27.09
C CYS A 17 12.61 6.86 26.52
N ALA A 18 11.73 6.21 27.29
CA ALA A 18 10.88 5.15 26.79
C ALA A 18 9.70 5.80 26.06
N SER A 19 9.86 6.06 24.77
CA SER A 19 8.72 6.31 23.89
C SER A 19 8.06 4.96 23.62
N ALA A 20 7.00 4.64 24.36
CA ALA A 20 6.16 3.51 24.04
C ALA A 20 5.43 3.79 22.71
N PRO A 21 5.32 2.82 21.78
CA PRO A 21 4.45 2.98 20.63
C PRO A 21 3.01 3.04 21.13
N GLU A 22 2.32 4.13 20.81
CA GLU A 22 0.90 4.28 21.04
C GLU A 22 0.20 3.35 20.05
N THR A 23 -0.21 2.16 20.52
CA THR A 23 -1.10 1.29 19.75
C THR A 23 -2.45 2.01 19.66
N ASP A 24 -2.69 2.67 18.54
CA ASP A 24 -3.94 3.35 18.25
C ASP A 24 -5.09 2.35 18.40
N MET A 25 -6.01 2.62 19.33
CA MET A 25 -7.15 1.74 19.62
C MET A 25 -8.18 1.68 18.47
N SER A 26 -7.94 2.40 17.37
CA SER A 26 -8.65 2.20 16.10
C SER A 26 -8.28 0.90 15.37
N ASP A 27 -7.13 0.29 15.71
CA ASP A 27 -6.59 -0.93 15.07
C ASP A 27 -7.26 -2.23 15.58
N LEU A 28 -7.88 -2.19 16.77
CA LEU A 28 -8.48 -3.38 17.41
C LEU A 28 -9.93 -3.67 16.99
N GLY A 29 -10.57 -2.79 16.20
CA GLY A 29 -12.00 -2.88 15.88
C GLY A 29 -12.36 -3.27 14.44
N PHE A 30 -11.41 -3.24 13.50
CA PHE A 30 -11.69 -3.38 12.06
C PHE A 30 -10.66 -4.21 11.29
N ASP A 31 -9.80 -4.98 11.97
CA ASP A 31 -8.79 -5.82 11.32
C ASP A 31 -9.38 -7.14 10.76
N MET A 32 -10.34 -7.00 9.86
CA MET A 32 -10.91 -8.07 9.05
C MET A 32 -9.98 -8.37 7.87
N GLY A 33 -8.70 -8.65 8.15
CA GLY A 33 -7.69 -8.96 7.13
C GLY A 33 -7.33 -7.76 6.25
N ARG A 34 -7.25 -6.56 6.84
CA ARG A 34 -6.84 -5.33 6.14
C ARG A 34 -5.37 -5.06 6.42
N VAL A 35 -4.62 -4.71 5.39
CA VAL A 35 -3.22 -4.33 5.50
C VAL A 35 -3.14 -2.86 5.91
N SER A 36 -2.54 -2.58 7.08
CA SER A 36 -2.26 -1.21 7.53
C SER A 36 -1.40 -0.44 6.52
N GLN A 37 -1.41 0.90 6.55
CA GLN A 37 -0.58 1.69 5.61
C GLN A 37 0.92 1.40 5.76
N ALA A 38 1.40 1.28 7.01
CA ALA A 38 2.80 1.01 7.29
C ALA A 38 3.22 -0.37 6.77
N GLU A 39 2.39 -1.39 6.97
CA GLU A 39 2.64 -2.73 6.45
C GLU A 39 2.54 -2.77 4.93
N SER A 40 1.54 -2.12 4.35
CA SER A 40 1.34 -1.99 2.91
C SER A 40 2.57 -1.42 2.23
N ALA A 41 3.11 -0.31 2.75
CA ALA A 41 4.33 0.31 2.22
C ALA A 41 5.54 -0.62 2.33
N ARG A 42 5.71 -1.33 3.46
CA ARG A 42 6.80 -2.28 3.66
C ARG A 42 6.75 -3.44 2.67
N LEU A 43 5.56 -4.01 2.44
CA LEU A 43 5.38 -5.12 1.51
C LEU A 43 5.54 -4.66 0.06
N ALA A 44 5.03 -3.48 -0.31
CA ALA A 44 5.12 -2.95 -1.67
C ALA A 44 6.57 -2.80 -2.16
N ALA A 45 7.49 -2.46 -1.27
CA ALA A 45 8.92 -2.38 -1.59
C ALA A 45 9.50 -3.71 -2.14
N ARG A 46 8.91 -4.86 -1.79
CA ARG A 46 9.34 -6.19 -2.27
C ARG A 46 8.95 -6.47 -3.71
N PHE A 47 7.99 -5.71 -4.26
CA PHE A 47 7.41 -5.92 -5.58
C PHE A 47 7.65 -4.72 -6.51
N ALA A 48 8.45 -3.75 -6.08
CA ALA A 48 8.70 -2.49 -6.80
C ALA A 48 9.41 -2.69 -8.15
N ASP A 49 10.07 -3.84 -8.36
CA ASP A 49 10.68 -4.23 -9.64
C ASP A 49 9.67 -4.83 -10.64
N LYS A 50 8.42 -5.07 -10.20
CA LYS A 50 7.36 -5.60 -11.04
C LYS A 50 6.45 -4.47 -11.54
N PRO A 51 5.90 -4.57 -12.76
CA PRO A 51 5.00 -3.56 -13.30
C PRO A 51 3.79 -3.32 -12.39
N LEU A 52 3.51 -2.06 -12.04
CA LEU A 52 2.33 -1.69 -11.27
C LEU A 52 1.05 -2.07 -12.04
N GLY A 53 0.08 -2.63 -11.32
CA GLY A 53 -1.16 -3.14 -11.90
C GLY A 53 -1.07 -4.54 -12.48
N SER A 54 0.07 -5.22 -12.33
CA SER A 54 0.20 -6.65 -12.63
C SER A 54 -0.29 -7.51 -11.46
N VAL A 55 -0.49 -8.81 -11.69
CA VAL A 55 -0.77 -9.76 -10.61
C VAL A 55 0.35 -9.76 -9.55
N GLN A 56 1.61 -9.53 -9.95
CA GLN A 56 2.76 -9.55 -9.03
C GLN A 56 2.97 -8.23 -8.27
N ASN A 57 2.38 -7.14 -8.75
CA ASN A 57 2.39 -5.84 -8.09
C ASN A 57 1.05 -5.13 -8.37
N PRO A 58 -0.04 -5.59 -7.75
CA PRO A 58 -1.36 -5.04 -8.00
C PRO A 58 -1.43 -3.61 -7.48
N VAL A 59 -2.30 -2.81 -8.10
CA VAL A 59 -2.60 -1.48 -7.58
C VAL A 59 -3.22 -1.64 -6.20
N ARG A 60 -2.59 -1.03 -5.21
CA ARG A 60 -3.10 -1.00 -3.85
C ARG A 60 -4.25 0.01 -3.79
N ALA A 61 -5.34 -0.36 -3.15
CA ALA A 61 -6.52 0.47 -3.01
C ALA A 61 -7.19 0.23 -1.66
N ASP A 62 -7.94 1.23 -1.19
CA ASP A 62 -8.81 1.08 -0.04
C ASP A 62 -10.25 0.78 -0.48
N MET A 63 -10.66 -0.48 -0.31
CA MET A 63 -12.01 -0.98 -0.61
C MET A 63 -12.38 -0.86 -2.11
N PRO A 64 -13.55 -1.38 -2.53
CA PRO A 64 -13.98 -1.23 -3.93
C PRO A 64 -14.08 0.23 -4.38
N ALA A 65 -14.37 1.16 -3.46
CA ALA A 65 -14.40 2.59 -3.74
C ALA A 65 -13.02 3.13 -4.18
N GLY A 66 -11.94 2.72 -3.51
CA GLY A 66 -10.58 3.10 -3.87
C GLY A 66 -10.17 2.56 -5.24
N GLN A 67 -10.59 1.35 -5.60
CA GLN A 67 -10.34 0.79 -6.94
C GLN A 67 -10.98 1.65 -8.03
N GLN A 68 -12.27 1.99 -7.84
CA GLN A 68 -13.02 2.84 -8.75
C GLN A 68 -12.41 4.26 -8.86
N ALA A 69 -11.99 4.82 -7.72
CA ALA A 69 -11.36 6.14 -7.67
C ALA A 69 -10.02 6.17 -8.43
N TYR A 70 -9.19 5.13 -8.28
CA TYR A 70 -7.95 4.99 -9.04
C TYR A 70 -8.20 4.96 -10.56
N LEU A 71 -9.10 4.08 -11.02
CA LEU A 71 -9.40 3.91 -12.44
C LEU A 71 -9.95 5.20 -13.08
N ARG A 72 -10.77 5.96 -12.34
CA ARG A 72 -11.29 7.27 -12.78
C ARG A 72 -10.23 8.36 -12.91
N ARG A 73 -9.09 8.22 -12.24
CA ARG A 73 -7.96 9.16 -12.34
C ARG A 73 -7.00 8.81 -13.47
N LEU A 74 -7.05 7.59 -14.00
CA LEU A 74 -6.24 7.23 -15.16
C LEU A 74 -6.62 8.05 -16.39
N ARG A 75 -5.63 8.33 -17.22
CA ARG A 75 -5.77 9.01 -18.51
C ARG A 75 -5.00 8.25 -19.58
N CYS A 76 -5.65 8.04 -20.69
CA CYS A 76 -5.08 7.48 -21.92
C CYS A 76 -4.04 8.44 -22.52
N SER A 77 -3.32 8.00 -23.55
CA SER A 77 -2.30 8.82 -24.23
C SER A 77 -2.84 10.12 -24.84
N ASP A 78 -4.15 10.21 -25.08
CA ASP A 78 -4.84 11.41 -25.57
C ASP A 78 -5.45 12.27 -24.46
N GLY A 79 -5.19 11.93 -23.20
CA GLY A 79 -5.69 12.67 -22.04
C GLY A 79 -7.16 12.42 -21.70
N ARG A 80 -7.87 11.50 -22.38
CA ARG A 80 -9.23 11.10 -22.01
C ARG A 80 -9.22 10.07 -20.89
N ALA A 81 -10.30 10.02 -20.10
CA ALA A 81 -10.50 8.94 -19.14
C ALA A 81 -10.80 7.63 -19.89
N PRO A 82 -10.21 6.49 -19.47
CA PRO A 82 -10.53 5.21 -20.07
C PRO A 82 -11.93 4.73 -19.66
N GLY A 83 -12.54 3.87 -20.48
CA GLY A 83 -13.62 3.01 -20.04
C GLY A 83 -13.06 1.82 -19.27
N PHE A 84 -13.77 1.33 -18.25
CA PHE A 84 -13.31 0.17 -17.48
C PHE A 84 -14.47 -0.66 -16.92
N GLY A 85 -14.20 -1.95 -16.69
CA GLY A 85 -15.15 -2.88 -16.07
C GLY A 85 -14.43 -3.97 -15.30
N ARG A 86 -14.98 -4.37 -14.15
CA ARG A 86 -14.45 -5.47 -13.34
C ARG A 86 -14.69 -6.79 -14.06
N ILE A 87 -13.64 -7.58 -14.23
CA ILE A 87 -13.69 -8.88 -14.93
C ILE A 87 -13.68 -10.09 -13.99
N GLY A 88 -13.45 -9.89 -12.69
CA GLY A 88 -13.56 -10.94 -11.68
C GLY A 88 -12.54 -10.81 -10.55
N SER A 89 -12.55 -11.79 -9.65
CA SER A 89 -11.49 -12.01 -8.66
C SER A 89 -10.52 -13.06 -9.17
N PHE A 90 -9.23 -12.87 -8.90
CA PHE A 90 -8.14 -13.70 -9.43
C PHE A 90 -7.40 -14.47 -8.34
N GLY A 91 -8.03 -14.65 -7.18
CA GLY A 91 -7.46 -15.35 -6.03
C GLY A 91 -6.49 -14.48 -5.22
N ALA A 92 -5.68 -15.14 -4.39
CA ALA A 92 -4.74 -14.46 -3.51
C ALA A 92 -3.58 -13.83 -4.30
N GLY A 93 -3.32 -12.55 -4.02
CA GLY A 93 -2.22 -11.78 -4.56
C GLY A 93 -0.98 -11.80 -3.67
N PRO A 94 0.05 -10.99 -4.03
CA PRO A 94 1.35 -10.95 -3.35
C PRO A 94 1.29 -10.40 -1.91
N TYR A 95 0.19 -9.72 -1.55
CA TYR A 95 -0.06 -9.22 -0.20
C TYR A 95 -0.86 -10.21 0.67
N GLY A 96 -1.22 -11.38 0.13
CA GLY A 96 -2.01 -12.41 0.83
C GLY A 96 -3.52 -12.21 0.77
N SER A 97 -3.98 -11.05 0.33
CA SER A 97 -5.39 -10.70 0.07
C SER A 97 -5.84 -11.05 -1.34
N ILE A 98 -7.16 -11.09 -1.55
CA ILE A 98 -7.73 -11.36 -2.88
C ILE A 98 -7.53 -10.14 -3.78
N ILE A 99 -7.08 -10.39 -5.01
CA ILE A 99 -6.98 -9.38 -6.06
C ILE A 99 -8.17 -9.44 -7.03
N ASP A 100 -8.56 -8.27 -7.51
CA ASP A 100 -9.55 -8.11 -8.57
C ASP A 100 -8.89 -7.71 -9.88
N GLY A 101 -9.43 -8.19 -10.99
CA GLY A 101 -9.04 -7.78 -12.33
C GLY A 101 -10.04 -6.81 -12.94
N TYR A 102 -9.54 -5.84 -13.69
CA TYR A 102 -10.31 -4.88 -14.47
C TYR A 102 -9.83 -4.88 -15.92
N SER A 103 -10.76 -4.92 -16.86
CA SER A 103 -10.47 -4.57 -18.25
C SER A 103 -10.63 -3.07 -18.42
N VAL A 104 -9.64 -2.43 -19.04
CA VAL A 104 -9.54 -0.98 -19.23
C VAL A 104 -9.29 -0.70 -20.71
N SER A 105 -10.00 0.23 -21.32
CA SER A 105 -9.88 0.55 -22.75
C SER A 105 -9.86 2.05 -23.01
N CYS A 106 -8.99 2.47 -23.94
CA CYS A 106 -8.82 3.85 -24.38
C CYS A 106 -9.49 4.19 -25.72
N GLY A 107 -10.41 3.35 -26.23
CA GLY A 107 -11.32 3.69 -27.33
C GLY A 107 -10.71 4.50 -28.48
N GLY A 108 -9.83 3.87 -29.27
CA GLY A 108 -9.11 4.50 -30.38
C GLY A 108 -7.82 5.22 -29.99
N SER A 109 -7.40 5.12 -28.74
CA SER A 109 -6.15 5.68 -28.20
C SER A 109 -5.30 4.61 -27.51
N SER A 110 -4.13 4.98 -26.98
CA SER A 110 -3.20 4.06 -26.33
C SER A 110 -3.29 4.13 -24.80
N PRO A 111 -3.20 2.99 -24.10
CA PRO A 111 -3.24 1.63 -24.65
C PRO A 111 -4.66 1.25 -25.09
N ALA A 112 -4.79 0.53 -26.22
CA ALA A 112 -6.10 0.18 -26.77
C ALA A 112 -6.95 -0.63 -25.78
N GLN A 113 -6.31 -1.59 -25.10
CA GLN A 113 -6.87 -2.37 -24.01
C GLN A 113 -5.76 -2.72 -23.01
N SER A 114 -6.11 -2.85 -21.73
CA SER A 114 -5.22 -3.28 -20.65
C SER A 114 -6.00 -4.08 -19.62
N GLU A 115 -5.30 -4.98 -18.95
CA GLU A 115 -5.77 -5.62 -17.73
C GLU A 115 -5.04 -5.01 -16.55
N ILE A 116 -5.80 -4.53 -15.56
CA ILE A 116 -5.25 -3.97 -14.33
C ILE A 116 -5.74 -4.81 -13.16
N TYR A 117 -4.79 -5.29 -12.37
CA TYR A 117 -5.03 -6.04 -11.15
C TYR A 117 -4.91 -5.10 -9.95
N MET A 118 -5.85 -5.22 -9.01
CA MET A 118 -5.96 -4.33 -7.85
C MET A 118 -6.25 -5.11 -6.58
N ASP A 119 -5.58 -4.73 -5.49
CA ASP A 119 -5.82 -5.26 -4.15
C ASP A 119 -6.53 -4.19 -3.31
N MET A 120 -7.74 -4.50 -2.84
CA MET A 120 -8.60 -3.54 -2.14
C MET A 120 -8.39 -3.51 -0.61
N TYR A 121 -7.48 -4.32 -0.09
CA TYR A 121 -7.34 -4.50 1.36
C TYR A 121 -6.29 -3.58 1.99
N HIS A 122 -5.87 -2.50 1.30
CA HIS A 122 -4.89 -1.56 1.81
C HIS A 122 -5.56 -0.33 2.43
N ALA A 123 -5.73 -0.37 3.76
CA ALA A 123 -6.52 0.61 4.48
C ALA A 123 -5.98 2.04 4.32
N GLY A 124 -6.84 2.97 3.90
CA GLY A 124 -6.49 4.38 3.67
C GLY A 124 -5.50 4.63 2.53
N HIS A 125 -5.08 3.62 1.77
CA HIS A 125 -4.09 3.80 0.71
C HIS A 125 -4.70 4.41 -0.55
N VAL A 126 -4.05 5.44 -1.07
CA VAL A 126 -4.35 6.07 -2.35
C VAL A 126 -3.15 5.93 -3.26
N GLU A 127 -3.24 5.07 -4.27
CA GLU A 127 -2.14 4.89 -5.21
C GLU A 127 -1.96 6.14 -6.06
N ALA A 128 -0.75 6.71 -6.04
CA ALA A 128 -0.43 7.96 -6.73
C ALA A 128 0.25 7.72 -8.08
N ALA A 129 0.78 6.51 -8.32
CA ALA A 129 1.42 6.15 -9.57
C ALA A 129 0.42 5.59 -10.60
N ALA A 130 0.61 5.98 -11.87
CA ALA A 130 -0.11 5.37 -12.97
C ALA A 130 0.47 3.98 -13.29
N VAL A 131 -0.39 3.03 -13.66
CA VAL A 131 0.06 1.79 -14.31
C VAL A 131 0.76 2.12 -15.65
N PRO A 132 1.65 1.24 -16.15
CA PRO A 132 2.33 1.48 -17.43
C PRO A 132 1.37 1.79 -18.58
N GLY A 133 1.73 2.78 -19.40
CA GLY A 133 0.94 3.20 -20.57
C GLY A 133 -0.14 4.25 -20.27
N PHE A 134 -0.45 4.52 -19.00
CA PHE A 134 -1.39 5.56 -18.59
C PHE A 134 -0.66 6.73 -17.91
N THR A 135 -1.35 7.86 -17.84
CA THR A 135 -1.04 8.92 -16.87
C THR A 135 -2.13 8.95 -15.79
N ILE A 136 -1.89 9.62 -14.68
CA ILE A 136 -2.85 9.72 -13.57
C ILE A 136 -2.99 11.18 -13.14
N VAL A 137 -4.23 11.63 -12.91
CA VAL A 137 -4.51 12.95 -12.35
C VAL A 137 -4.67 12.87 -10.82
N PRO A 138 -4.37 13.95 -10.06
CA PRO A 138 -4.54 13.97 -8.61
C PRO A 138 -5.94 13.59 -8.14
#